data_AF-A0A1I7SPP0-F1
#
_entry.id   AF-A0A1I7SPP0-F1
#
_cell.length_a   1.000
_cell.length_b   1.000
_cell.length_c   1.000
_cell.angle_alpha   90.00
_cell.angle_beta   90.00
_cell.angle_gamma   90.00
#
_symmetry.space_group_name_H-M   'P 1'
#
loop_
_entity.id
_entity.type
_entity.pdbx_description
1 polymer ?
#
loop_
_entity_poly.entity_id
_entity_poly.type
_entity_poly.pdbx_seq_one_letter_code
_entity_poly.pdbx_strand_id
1 'polypeptide(L)'
;MGSSSAMENWGLIVYTRFLSQHPFATPATARYTKRSLMCHEIAHQWFGDLVTADHWGQEFLHESFAAYFQNIANLLFQESNDDDE
;
A
#
# COMPACT_ATOMS: atom_id res chain seq x y z
N MET A 1 -13.48 -2.96 -11.78
CA MET A 1 -13.77 -3.44 -10.40
C MET A 1 -12.76 -4.53 -10.11
N GLY A 2 -11.59 -4.12 -9.62
CA GLY A 2 -10.47 -5.02 -9.36
C GLY A 2 -10.76 -5.83 -8.11
N SER A 3 -10.54 -7.14 -8.17
CA SER A 3 -10.44 -7.99 -7.00
C SER A 3 -9.48 -7.38 -5.99
N SER A 4 -9.98 -7.01 -4.80
CA SER A 4 -9.27 -6.38 -3.69
C SER A 4 -8.03 -7.20 -3.36
N SER A 5 -6.86 -6.73 -3.79
CA SER A 5 -5.60 -7.44 -3.54
C SER A 5 -5.18 -7.32 -2.07
N ALA A 6 -5.74 -6.34 -1.35
CA ALA A 6 -5.63 -6.13 0.08
C ALA A 6 -6.89 -5.42 0.63
N MET A 7 -6.99 -5.35 1.96
CA MET A 7 -8.07 -4.69 2.70
C MET A 7 -7.52 -4.15 4.03
N GLU A 8 -7.80 -2.88 4.28
CA GLU A 8 -7.16 -1.99 5.23
C GLU A 8 -7.75 -2.01 6.65
N ASN A 9 -8.28 -3.14 7.13
CA ASN A 9 -8.93 -3.15 8.46
C ASN A 9 -7.99 -2.63 9.55
N TRP A 10 -8.49 -1.73 10.39
CA TRP A 10 -7.71 -1.10 11.46
C TRP A 10 -7.05 -2.13 12.39
N GLY A 11 -5.72 -2.14 12.41
CA GLY A 11 -4.92 -3.02 13.25
C GLY A 11 -4.80 -4.46 12.72
N LEU A 12 -5.43 -4.79 11.59
CA LEU A 12 -5.33 -6.08 10.92
C LEU A 12 -5.49 -5.94 9.40
N ILE A 13 -4.47 -5.41 8.73
CA ILE A 13 -4.45 -5.34 7.27
C ILE A 13 -4.39 -6.76 6.69
N VAL A 14 -5.33 -7.08 5.80
CA VAL A 14 -5.44 -8.38 5.14
C VAL A 14 -4.94 -8.27 3.71
N TYR A 15 -3.94 -9.06 3.36
CA TYR A 15 -3.45 -9.16 1.99
C TYR A 15 -3.86 -10.50 1.37
N THR A 16 -4.25 -10.49 0.10
CA THR A 16 -4.45 -11.73 -0.66
C THR A 16 -3.10 -12.41 -0.98
N ARG A 17 -3.13 -13.51 -1.76
CA ARG A 17 -1.98 -14.39 -2.09
C ARG A 17 -0.69 -13.68 -2.54
N PHE A 18 -0.75 -12.41 -2.92
CA PHE A 18 0.36 -11.59 -3.38
C PHE A 18 1.53 -11.47 -2.38
N LEU A 19 1.28 -11.47 -1.06
CA LEU A 19 2.36 -11.38 -0.05
C LEU A 19 2.94 -12.74 0.39
N SER A 20 2.28 -13.86 0.12
CA SER A 20 2.60 -15.19 0.67
C SER A 20 3.90 -15.84 0.14
N GLN A 21 4.73 -15.15 -0.64
CA GLN A 21 5.92 -15.75 -1.23
C GLN A 21 7.16 -15.50 -0.37
N HIS A 22 7.99 -16.54 -0.25
CA HIS A 22 9.23 -16.51 0.52
C HIS A 22 10.14 -15.33 0.09
N PRO A 23 10.78 -14.62 1.03
CA PRO A 23 11.63 -13.46 0.72
C PRO A 23 12.75 -13.79 -0.28
N PHE A 24 13.29 -15.01 -0.26
CA PHE A 24 14.34 -15.46 -1.17
C PHE A 24 13.82 -15.93 -2.55
N ALA A 25 12.53 -16.24 -2.67
CA ALA A 25 11.91 -16.72 -3.91
C ALA A 25 11.21 -15.61 -4.71
N THR A 26 11.15 -14.40 -4.15
CA THR A 26 10.41 -13.28 -4.77
C THR A 26 11.37 -12.43 -5.62
N PRO A 27 11.11 -12.26 -6.93
CA PRO A 27 11.86 -11.34 -7.80
C PRO A 27 11.87 -9.91 -7.26
N ALA A 28 12.92 -9.13 -7.54
CA ALA A 28 13.06 -7.76 -7.06
C ALA A 28 11.87 -6.86 -7.44
N THR A 29 11.39 -6.98 -8.67
CA THR A 29 10.18 -6.27 -9.16
C THR A 29 8.94 -6.60 -8.34
N ALA A 30 8.75 -7.88 -8.01
CA ALA A 30 7.65 -8.31 -7.15
C ALA A 30 7.81 -7.81 -5.70
N ARG A 31 9.04 -7.64 -5.19
CA ARG A 31 9.25 -7.04 -3.86
C ARG A 31 8.85 -5.56 -3.83
N TYR A 32 9.15 -4.82 -4.90
CA TYR A 32 8.76 -3.41 -5.03
C TYR A 32 7.24 -3.25 -5.01
N THR A 33 6.52 -4.01 -5.83
CA THR A 33 5.04 -3.97 -5.86
C THR A 33 4.43 -4.33 -4.51
N LYS A 34 5.00 -5.30 -3.77
CA LYS A 34 4.54 -5.66 -2.42
C LYS A 34 4.74 -4.54 -1.41
N ARG A 35 5.93 -3.92 -1.39
CA ARG A 35 6.22 -2.78 -0.50
C ARG A 35 5.30 -1.60 -0.81
N SER A 36 5.08 -1.30 -2.09
CA SER A 36 4.17 -0.25 -2.55
C SER A 36 2.74 -0.48 -2.05
N LEU A 37 2.22 -1.70 -2.21
CA LEU A 37 0.90 -2.08 -1.70
C LEU A 37 0.84 -2.01 -0.17
N MET A 38 1.88 -2.46 0.54
CA MET A 38 1.93 -2.31 2.00
C MET A 38 1.82 -0.86 2.45
N CYS A 39 2.54 0.06 1.80
CA CYS A 39 2.46 1.48 2.10
C CYS A 39 1.07 2.06 1.86
N HIS A 40 0.36 1.60 0.81
CA HIS A 40 -1.01 2.00 0.52
C HIS A 40 -1.96 1.65 1.67
N GLU A 41 -1.98 0.38 2.09
CA GLU A 41 -2.85 -0.08 3.18
C GLU A 41 -2.48 0.50 4.55
N ILE A 42 -1.19 0.75 4.79
CA ILE A 42 -0.72 1.40 6.01
C ILE A 42 -1.20 2.86 6.04
N ALA A 43 -1.22 3.56 4.90
CA ALA A 43 -1.70 4.93 4.84
C ALA A 43 -3.19 5.04 5.20
N HIS A 44 -3.99 4.01 4.89
CA HIS A 44 -5.40 3.95 5.30
C HIS A 44 -5.60 3.93 6.82
N GLN A 45 -4.61 3.47 7.60
CA GLN A 45 -4.67 3.53 9.07
C GLN A 45 -4.76 4.98 9.59
N TRP A 46 -4.33 5.97 8.80
CA TRP A 46 -4.58 7.40 9.07
C TRP A 46 -5.77 7.92 8.27
N PHE A 47 -5.81 7.65 6.96
CA PHE A 47 -6.82 8.19 6.04
C PHE A 47 -7.81 7.10 5.59
N GLY A 48 -8.90 6.95 6.34
CA GLY A 48 -9.82 5.83 6.27
C GLY A 48 -10.26 5.46 7.68
N ASP A 49 -9.29 5.07 8.50
CA ASP A 49 -9.48 4.65 9.88
C ASP A 49 -9.52 5.82 10.88
N LEU A 50 -8.43 6.59 11.01
CA LEU A 50 -8.35 7.70 11.98
C LEU A 50 -9.14 8.93 11.51
N VAL A 51 -9.02 9.29 10.24
CA VAL A 51 -9.79 10.35 9.57
C VAL A 51 -10.72 9.69 8.56
N THR A 52 -11.95 9.45 9.00
CA THR A 52 -12.99 8.84 8.18
C THR A 52 -13.83 9.90 7.48
N ALA A 53 -14.25 9.61 6.25
CA ALA A 53 -15.16 10.46 5.51
C ALA A 53 -16.53 10.48 6.22
N ASP A 54 -17.19 11.63 6.22
CA ASP A 54 -18.50 11.77 6.86
C ASP A 54 -19.60 11.05 6.04
N HIS A 55 -19.40 10.92 4.73
CA HIS A 55 -20.33 10.28 3.81
C HIS A 55 -19.59 9.50 2.71
N TRP A 56 -20.20 8.42 2.23
CA TRP A 56 -19.68 7.56 1.15
C TRP A 56 -19.35 8.30 -0.16
N GLY A 57 -19.95 9.47 -0.40
CA GLY A 57 -19.59 10.31 -1.55
C GLY A 57 -18.16 10.88 -1.51
N GLN A 58 -17.46 10.73 -0.38
CA GLN A 58 -16.10 11.23 -0.14
C GLN A 58 -15.08 10.09 0.03
N GLU A 59 -15.41 8.84 -0.31
CA GLU A 59 -14.48 7.69 -0.32
C GLU A 59 -13.21 7.96 -1.12
N PHE A 60 -13.29 8.79 -2.16
CA PHE A 60 -12.13 9.19 -2.95
C PHE A 60 -11.01 9.77 -2.09
N LEU A 61 -11.35 10.40 -0.95
CA LEU A 61 -10.38 10.99 -0.03
C LEU A 61 -9.48 9.92 0.59
N HIS A 62 -10.01 8.74 0.91
CA HIS A 62 -9.24 7.64 1.48
C HIS A 62 -8.25 7.10 0.47
N GLU A 63 -8.76 6.69 -0.69
CA GLU A 63 -7.99 6.10 -1.78
C GLU A 63 -6.95 7.07 -2.37
N SER A 64 -7.30 8.34 -2.51
CA SER A 64 -6.39 9.34 -3.09
C SER A 64 -5.23 9.66 -2.16
N PHE A 65 -5.48 9.74 -0.85
CA PHE A 65 -4.40 9.94 0.11
C PHE A 65 -3.51 8.69 0.23
N ALA A 66 -4.11 7.49 0.24
CA ALA A 66 -3.34 6.25 0.22
C ALA A 66 -2.45 6.13 -1.03
N ALA A 67 -2.97 6.44 -2.22
CA ALA A 67 -2.21 6.48 -3.47
C ALA A 67 -1.11 7.56 -3.46
N TYR A 68 -1.37 8.72 -2.85
CA TYR A 68 -0.37 9.79 -2.72
C TYR A 68 0.83 9.34 -1.88
N PHE A 69 0.61 8.76 -0.70
CA PHE A 69 1.69 8.26 0.16
C PHE A 69 2.39 7.05 -0.44
N GLN A 70 1.66 6.17 -1.14
CA GLN A 70 2.26 5.08 -1.91
C GLN A 70 3.26 5.61 -2.96
N ASN A 71 2.92 6.69 -3.68
CA ASN A 71 3.84 7.28 -4.65
C ASN A 71 5.07 7.94 -4.00
N ILE A 72 4.92 8.55 -2.84
CA ILE A 72 6.08 9.05 -2.07
C ILE A 72 7.00 7.89 -1.67
N ALA A 73 6.44 6.80 -1.13
CA ALA A 73 7.21 5.62 -0.75
C ALA A 73 7.95 4.99 -1.95
N ASN A 74 7.29 4.95 -3.10
CA ASN A 74 7.87 4.49 -4.36
C ASN A 74 9.12 5.30 -4.76
N LEU A 75 9.07 6.63 -4.63
CA LEU A 75 10.23 7.49 -4.90
C LEU A 75 11.38 7.22 -3.93
N LEU A 76 11.07 7.06 -2.64
CA LEU A 76 12.08 6.73 -1.63
C LEU A 76 12.74 5.36 -1.88
N PHE A 77 11.95 4.37 -2.34
CA PHE A 77 12.51 3.07 -2.69
C PHE A 77 13.39 3.11 -3.93
N GLN A 78 13.10 4.00 -4.89
CA GLN A 78 13.96 4.19 -6.06
C GLN A 78 15.30 4.78 -5.64
N GLU A 79 15.30 5.87 -4.86
CA GLU A 79 16.52 6.49 -4.32
C GLU A 79 17.38 5.48 -3.55
N SER A 80 16.77 4.66 -2.69
CA SER A 80 17.52 3.65 -1.94
C SER A 80 18.14 2.53 -2.78
N ASN A 81 17.57 2.21 -3.94
CA ASN A 81 18.16 1.19 -4.82
C ASN A 81 19.29 1.79 -5.69
N ASP A 82 19.24 3.09 -5.98
CA ASP A 82 20.28 3.79 -6.74
C ASP A 82 21.57 3.99 -5.90
N ASP A 83 21.47 3.98 -4.56
CA ASP A 83 22.61 4.03 -3.64
C ASP A 83 23.34 2.68 -3.45
N ASP A 84 22.70 1.57 -3.81
CA ASP A 84 23.21 0.20 -3.64
C ASP A 84 23.96 -0.34 -4.89
N GLU A 85 24.05 0.46 -5.97
CA GLU A 85 24.75 0.15 -7.24
C GLU A 85 26.08 0.92 -7.38
#